data_AF-A0AB74TZS6-F1
#
_entry.id   AF-A0AB74TZS6-F1
#
_cell.length_a   1.000
_cell.length_b   1.000
_cell.length_c   1.000
_cell.angle_alpha   90.00
_cell.angle_beta   90.00
_cell.angle_gamma   90.00
#
_symmetry.space_group_name_H-M   'P 1'
#
loop_
_entity.id
_entity.type
_entity.pdbx_description
1 polymer ?
#
loop_
_entity_poly.entity_id
_entity_poly.type
_entity_poly.pdbx_seq_one_letter_code
_entity_poly.pdbx_strand_id
1 'polypeptide(L)'
;MSQTVYTTYWINKRDNVRKEHGTYKSEEAAKEAIIAWWEINGENYDYEAYRTNTGALEISYIDEFSFYRIEKEETDEPLPSTSYKLRTSGEIEAKRQQLSLGEHTMLFDELAEPHRDRLIQAMGSAKQARQFVYTKDGQLIKDINH
;
A
#
# COMPACT_ATOMS: atom_id res chain seq x y z
N MET A 1 -2.61 3.68 25.75
CA MET A 1 -4.00 3.22 25.54
C MET A 1 -3.87 2.32 24.34
N SER A 2 -4.05 1.01 24.53
CA SER A 2 -3.99 0.08 23.41
C SER A 2 -5.10 0.44 22.43
N GLN A 3 -4.76 0.55 21.15
CA GLN A 3 -5.72 0.69 20.07
C GLN A 3 -5.77 -0.60 19.27
N THR A 4 -6.96 -0.97 18.82
CA THR A 4 -7.13 -2.05 17.86
C THR A 4 -6.77 -1.55 16.47
N VAL A 5 -5.86 -2.26 15.81
CA VAL A 5 -5.47 -2.02 14.43
C VAL A 5 -5.68 -3.25 13.58
N TYR A 6 -5.74 -3.05 12.27
CA TYR A 6 -5.96 -4.08 11.27
C TYR A 6 -4.81 -4.02 10.28
N THR A 7 -3.91 -4.99 10.36
CA THR A 7 -2.73 -5.04 9.49
C THR A 7 -3.00 -5.94 8.30
N THR A 8 -2.73 -5.43 7.11
CA THR A 8 -2.87 -6.16 5.85
C THR A 8 -1.54 -6.78 5.47
N TYR A 9 -1.56 -8.07 5.15
CA TYR A 9 -0.41 -8.81 4.67
C TYR A 9 -0.74 -9.43 3.33
N TRP A 10 0.12 -9.21 2.33
CA TRP A 10 0.11 -9.99 1.12
C TRP A 10 0.94 -11.26 1.33
N ILE A 11 0.33 -12.42 1.11
CA ILE A 11 0.95 -13.73 1.32
C ILE A 11 0.95 -14.49 0.00
N ASN A 12 2.11 -15.01 -0.35
CA ASN A 12 2.29 -15.97 -1.43
C ASN A 12 2.85 -17.27 -0.85
N LYS A 13 2.02 -18.32 -0.82
CA LYS A 13 2.38 -19.66 -0.31
C LYS A 13 3.42 -20.36 -1.18
N ARG A 14 3.46 -20.10 -2.49
CA ARG A 14 4.37 -20.76 -3.42
C ARG A 14 5.82 -20.38 -3.15
N ASP A 15 6.05 -19.09 -2.92
CA ASP A 15 7.37 -18.53 -2.66
C ASP A 15 7.66 -18.33 -1.15
N ASN A 16 6.72 -18.72 -0.28
CA ASN A 16 6.76 -18.50 1.17
C ASN A 16 7.05 -17.02 1.53
N VAL A 17 6.45 -16.10 0.77
CA VAL A 17 6.62 -14.66 0.94
C VAL A 17 5.44 -14.11 1.72
N ARG A 18 5.75 -13.34 2.76
CA ARG A 18 4.78 -12.52 3.50
C ARG A 18 5.27 -11.08 3.50
N LYS A 19 4.48 -10.17 2.93
CA LYS A 19 4.77 -8.74 2.88
C LYS A 19 3.66 -7.98 3.58
N GLU A 20 4.02 -7.13 4.53
CA GLU A 20 3.09 -6.16 5.09
C GLU A 20 2.78 -5.10 4.04
N HIS A 21 1.50 -4.79 3.87
CA HIS A 21 1.05 -3.78 2.92
C HIS A 21 0.67 -2.47 3.63
N GLY A 22 0.09 -2.56 4.84
CA GLY A 22 -0.20 -1.40 5.67
C GLY A 22 -1.12 -1.73 6.84
N THR A 23 -1.24 -0.77 7.77
CA THR A 23 -2.00 -0.91 9.03
C THR A 23 -3.09 0.14 9.13
N TYR A 24 -4.30 -0.29 9.52
CA TYR A 24 -5.53 0.51 9.46
C TYR A 24 -6.30 0.51 10.77
N LYS A 25 -7.17 1.51 10.93
CA LYS A 25 -8.06 1.65 12.10
C LYS A 25 -9.24 0.68 12.11
N SER A 26 -9.62 0.12 10.96
CA SER A 26 -10.78 -0.77 10.82
C SER A 26 -10.54 -1.84 9.75
N GLU A 27 -11.23 -2.98 9.89
CA GLU A 27 -11.18 -4.06 8.90
C GLU A 27 -11.69 -3.58 7.53
N GLU A 28 -12.71 -2.72 7.50
CA GLU A 28 -13.26 -2.15 6.27
C GLU A 28 -12.21 -1.29 5.54
N ALA A 29 -11.50 -0.42 6.27
CA ALA A 29 -10.44 0.38 5.70
C ALA A 29 -9.31 -0.49 5.13
N ALA A 30 -8.98 -1.60 5.81
CA ALA A 30 -8.01 -2.57 5.33
C ALA A 30 -8.47 -3.28 4.03
N LYS A 31 -9.76 -3.62 3.89
CA LYS A 31 -10.31 -4.15 2.63
C LYS A 31 -10.27 -3.11 1.51
N GLU A 32 -10.74 -1.90 1.80
CA GLU A 32 -10.75 -0.82 0.82
C GLU A 32 -9.34 -0.46 0.35
N ALA A 33 -8.33 -0.60 1.22
CA ALA A 33 -6.93 -0.42 0.85
C ALA A 33 -6.43 -1.47 -0.15
N ILE A 34 -6.82 -2.73 0.02
CA ILE A 34 -6.47 -3.80 -0.92
C ILE A 34 -7.14 -3.55 -2.28
N ILE A 35 -8.41 -3.14 -2.27
CA ILE A 35 -9.13 -2.79 -3.51
C ILE A 35 -8.48 -1.56 -4.17
N ALA A 36 -8.08 -0.55 -3.38
CA ALA A 36 -7.36 0.63 -3.86
C ALA A 36 -6.05 0.27 -4.56
N TRP A 37 -5.35 -0.71 -4.01
CA TRP A 37 -4.13 -1.23 -4.59
C TRP A 37 -4.37 -1.84 -5.97
N TRP A 38 -5.39 -2.69 -6.12
CA TRP A 38 -5.73 -3.30 -7.41
C TRP A 38 -6.14 -2.25 -8.44
N GLU A 39 -7.00 -1.30 -8.05
CA GLU A 39 -7.47 -0.25 -8.97
C GLU A 39 -6.35 0.61 -9.51
N ILE A 40 -5.38 1.00 -8.68
CA ILE A 40 -4.21 1.79 -9.13
C ILE A 40 -3.38 1.00 -10.13
N ASN A 41 -3.25 -0.32 -9.93
CA ASN A 41 -2.53 -1.18 -10.85
C ASN A 41 -3.36 -1.52 -12.12
N GLY A 42 -4.60 -1.04 -12.22
CA GLY A 42 -5.51 -1.36 -13.32
C GLY A 42 -6.02 -2.79 -13.26
N GLU A 43 -5.94 -3.41 -12.09
CA GLU A 43 -6.36 -4.78 -11.82
C GLU A 43 -7.78 -4.78 -11.24
N ASN A 44 -8.61 -5.70 -11.70
CA ASN A 44 -9.94 -5.94 -11.14
C ASN A 44 -10.13 -7.45 -11.00
N TYR A 45 -10.25 -7.90 -9.76
CA TYR A 45 -10.32 -9.32 -9.42
C TYR A 45 -11.65 -9.61 -8.72
N ASP A 46 -12.29 -10.70 -9.13
CA ASP A 46 -13.31 -11.34 -8.30
C ASP A 46 -12.60 -11.99 -7.11
N TYR A 47 -12.87 -11.48 -5.91
CA TYR A 47 -12.22 -11.95 -4.69
C TYR A 47 -13.21 -12.66 -3.77
N GLU A 48 -12.72 -13.69 -3.09
CA GLU A 48 -13.44 -14.39 -2.03
C GLU A 48 -12.81 -14.03 -0.68
N ALA A 49 -13.65 -13.53 0.23
CA ALA A 49 -13.24 -13.21 1.60
C ALA A 49 -13.78 -14.25 2.57
N TYR A 50 -12.91 -14.94 3.30
CA TYR A 50 -13.30 -15.88 4.35
C TYR A 50 -12.59 -15.56 5.66
N ARG A 51 -13.26 -15.85 6.78
CA ARG A 51 -12.68 -15.64 8.11
C ARG A 51 -12.08 -16.95 8.61
N THR A 52 -10.82 -16.88 8.99
CA THR A 52 -10.06 -18.00 9.56
C THR A 52 -10.47 -18.28 11.00
N ASN A 53 -10.12 -19.47 11.51
CA ASN A 53 -10.36 -19.85 12.91
C ASN A 53 -9.64 -18.95 13.93
N THR A 54 -8.60 -18.21 13.50
CA THR A 54 -7.89 -17.23 14.33
C THR A 54 -8.56 -15.85 14.31
N GLY A 55 -9.65 -15.68 13.57
CA GLY A 55 -10.37 -14.41 13.42
C GLY A 55 -9.78 -13.47 12.36
N ALA A 56 -8.67 -13.84 11.71
CA ALA A 56 -8.11 -13.09 10.59
C ALA A 56 -8.97 -13.29 9.33
N LEU A 57 -9.08 -12.25 8.51
CA LEU A 57 -9.80 -12.32 7.24
C LEU A 57 -8.82 -12.58 6.11
N GLU A 58 -9.05 -13.61 5.31
CA GLU A 58 -8.25 -13.93 4.13
C GLU A 58 -9.05 -13.62 2.86
N ILE A 59 -8.43 -12.92 1.93
CA ILE A 59 -8.98 -12.44 0.67
C ILE A 59 -8.18 -13.08 -0.47
N SER A 60 -8.78 -14.06 -1.13
CA SER A 60 -8.19 -14.75 -2.29
C SER A 60 -8.74 -14.12 -3.57
N TYR A 61 -7.90 -13.85 -4.56
CA TYR A 61 -8.27 -12.99 -5.70
C TYR A 61 -7.80 -13.48 -7.08
N ILE A 62 -6.83 -14.40 -7.15
CA ILE A 62 -6.38 -15.03 -8.40
C ILE A 62 -6.32 -16.54 -8.23
N ASP A 63 -5.59 -16.97 -7.21
CA ASP A 63 -5.27 -18.37 -6.97
C ASP A 63 -5.23 -18.67 -5.47
N GLU A 64 -5.14 -19.97 -5.12
CA GLU A 64 -5.10 -20.45 -3.73
C GLU A 64 -3.78 -20.17 -3.00
N PHE A 65 -2.74 -19.77 -3.72
CA PHE A 65 -1.40 -19.48 -3.21
C PHE A 65 -1.22 -18.01 -2.88
N SER A 66 -1.86 -17.09 -3.60
CA SER A 66 -1.73 -15.64 -3.46
C SER A 66 -2.99 -15.03 -2.86
N PHE A 67 -2.90 -14.56 -1.61
CA PHE A 67 -4.03 -13.96 -0.90
C PHE A 67 -3.57 -12.84 0.02
N TYR A 68 -4.49 -11.90 0.26
CA TYR A 68 -4.31 -10.92 1.31
C TYR A 68 -4.88 -11.45 2.62
N ARG A 69 -4.24 -11.13 3.74
CA ARG A 69 -4.66 -11.50 5.08
C ARG A 69 -4.73 -10.26 5.95
N ILE A 70 -5.88 -10.02 6.55
CA ILE A 70 -6.12 -8.93 7.48
C ILE A 70 -6.10 -9.51 8.89
N GLU A 71 -5.11 -9.12 9.68
CA GLU A 71 -4.99 -9.53 11.08
C GLU A 71 -5.39 -8.37 11.98
N LYS A 72 -6.16 -8.69 13.03
CA LYS A 72 -6.53 -7.76 14.07
C LYS A 72 -5.49 -7.84 15.17
N GLU A 73 -4.85 -6.72 15.48
CA GLU A 73 -3.81 -6.63 16.50
C GLU A 73 -4.11 -5.48 17.47
N GLU A 74 -3.69 -5.60 18.72
CA GLU A 74 -3.71 -4.51 19.68
C GLU A 74 -2.30 -3.93 19.79
N THR A 75 -2.16 -2.63 19.53
CA THR A 75 -0.87 -1.95 19.62
C THR A 75 -1.01 -0.65 20.40
N ASP A 76 0.05 -0.29 21.13
CA ASP A 76 0.19 1.03 21.75
C ASP A 76 0.88 2.04 20.79
N GLU A 77 1.37 1.58 19.64
CA GLU A 77 2.00 2.43 18.64
C GLU A 77 0.95 3.23 17.85
N PRO A 78 1.21 4.52 17.55
CA PRO A 78 0.30 5.31 16.73
C PRO A 78 0.23 4.76 15.31
N LEU A 79 -0.94 4.88 14.68
CA LEU A 79 -1.10 4.51 13.27
C LEU A 79 -0.17 5.36 12.39
N PRO A 80 0.36 4.80 11.29
CA PRO A 80 1.13 5.57 10.35
C PRO A 80 0.34 6.78 9.83
N SER A 81 1.02 7.91 9.70
CA SER A 81 0.38 9.13 9.21
C SER A 81 0.07 9.01 7.72
N THR A 82 -1.21 9.18 7.38
CA THR A 82 -1.69 9.33 6.01
C THR A 82 -1.54 10.76 5.49
N SER A 83 -1.35 11.74 6.39
CA SER A 83 -1.15 13.13 6.01
C SER A 83 0.24 13.35 5.41
N TYR A 84 0.29 14.01 4.26
CA TYR A 84 1.52 14.36 3.56
C TYR A 84 1.53 15.84 3.18
N LYS A 85 2.73 16.44 3.14
CA LYS A 85 2.97 17.77 2.59
C LYS A 85 3.81 17.63 1.33
N LEU A 86 3.32 18.12 0.21
CA LEU A 86 4.02 18.04 -1.07
C LEU A 86 5.40 18.69 -0.99
N ARG A 87 6.38 18.00 -1.57
CA ARG A 87 7.71 18.56 -1.80
C ARG A 87 7.65 19.71 -2.78
N THR A 88 8.53 20.68 -2.61
CA THR A 88 8.71 21.76 -3.59
C THR A 88 9.35 21.22 -4.88
N SER A 89 9.17 21.92 -6.01
CA SER A 89 9.74 21.50 -7.29
C SER A 89 11.25 21.29 -7.22
N GLY A 90 11.98 22.10 -6.44
CA GLY A 90 13.42 21.93 -6.24
C GLY A 90 13.79 20.67 -5.46
N GLU A 91 13.01 20.30 -4.44
CA GLU A 91 13.21 19.05 -3.69
C GLU A 91 12.90 17.81 -4.54
N ILE A 92 11.86 17.89 -5.38
CA ILE A 92 11.49 16.84 -6.33
C ILE A 92 12.64 16.63 -7.33
N GLU A 93 13.11 17.70 -7.97
CA GLU A 93 14.19 17.61 -8.96
C GLU A 93 15.49 17.07 -8.35
N ALA A 94 15.88 17.55 -7.17
CA ALA A 94 17.04 17.02 -6.45
C ALA A 94 16.90 15.52 -6.16
N LYS A 95 15.70 15.06 -5.78
CA LYS A 95 15.44 13.64 -5.51
C LYS A 95 15.45 12.81 -6.80
N ARG A 96 14.89 13.32 -7.90
CA ARG A 96 14.93 12.69 -9.21
C ARG A 96 16.36 12.49 -9.70
N GLN A 97 17.21 13.52 -9.55
CA GLN A 97 18.62 13.44 -9.88
C GLN A 97 19.36 12.43 -8.99
N GLN A 98 19.15 12.47 -7.67
CA GLN A 98 19.76 11.51 -6.73
C GLN A 98 19.45 10.06 -7.12
N LEU A 99 18.22 9.80 -7.55
CA LEU A 99 17.73 8.47 -7.90
C LEU A 99 17.90 8.11 -9.38
N SER A 100 18.50 8.99 -10.18
CA SER A 100 18.65 8.83 -11.64
C SER A 100 17.33 8.45 -12.33
N LEU A 101 16.24 9.12 -11.95
CA LEU A 101 14.90 8.84 -12.46
C LEU A 101 14.74 9.38 -13.89
N GLY A 102 14.20 8.54 -14.77
CA GLY A 102 13.88 8.91 -16.14
C GLY A 102 12.58 9.71 -16.26
N GLU A 103 12.32 10.28 -17.43
CA GLU A 103 11.13 11.11 -17.70
C GLU A 103 9.81 10.33 -17.54
N HIS A 104 9.83 9.01 -17.70
CA HIS A 104 8.64 8.15 -17.56
C HIS A 104 8.36 7.68 -16.13
N THR A 105 9.20 8.09 -15.18
CA THR A 105 9.05 7.75 -13.77
C THR A 105 8.67 9.00 -12.97
N MET A 106 7.74 8.85 -12.04
CA MET A 106 7.22 9.89 -11.17
C MET A 106 7.45 9.53 -9.71
N LEU A 107 7.82 10.51 -8.90
CA LEU A 107 7.76 10.39 -7.45
C LEU A 107 6.33 10.54 -6.96
N PHE A 108 6.03 10.02 -5.77
CA PHE A 108 4.71 10.21 -5.12
C PHE A 108 4.23 11.67 -5.15
N ASP A 109 5.13 12.62 -4.87
CA ASP A 109 4.80 14.05 -4.82
C ASP A 109 4.47 14.65 -6.20
N GLU A 110 4.88 14.00 -7.30
CA GLU A 110 4.64 14.42 -8.69
C GLU A 110 3.31 13.90 -9.24
N LEU A 111 2.73 12.87 -8.61
CA LEU A 111 1.46 12.29 -9.04
C LEU A 111 0.30 13.27 -8.82
N ALA A 112 -0.72 13.16 -9.68
CA ALA A 112 -1.97 13.87 -9.49
C ALA A 112 -2.64 13.42 -8.17
N GLU A 113 -3.34 14.35 -7.52
CA GLU A 113 -4.05 14.12 -6.26
C GLU A 113 -4.89 12.83 -6.21
N PRO A 114 -5.72 12.49 -7.21
CA PRO A 114 -6.50 11.24 -7.18
C PRO A 114 -5.63 9.99 -7.05
N HIS A 115 -4.45 9.95 -7.70
CA HIS A 115 -3.53 8.81 -7.57
C HIS A 115 -2.84 8.80 -6.21
N ARG A 116 -2.44 9.98 -5.70
CA ARG A 116 -1.81 10.09 -4.38
C ARG A 116 -2.75 9.61 -3.28
N ASP A 117 -3.99 10.07 -3.29
CA ASP A 117 -4.97 9.71 -2.26
C ASP A 117 -5.29 8.22 -2.29
N ARG A 118 -5.40 7.63 -3.48
CA ARG A 118 -5.60 6.18 -3.62
C ARG A 118 -4.39 5.39 -3.14
N LEU A 119 -3.16 5.87 -3.39
CA LEU A 119 -1.92 5.24 -2.90
C LEU A 119 -1.82 5.31 -1.36
N ILE A 120 -2.18 6.46 -0.78
CA ILE A 120 -2.23 6.63 0.67
C ILE A 120 -3.28 5.71 1.28
N GLN A 121 -4.44 5.57 0.65
CA GLN A 121 -5.46 4.62 1.08
C GLN A 121 -4.96 3.18 0.98
N ALA A 122 -4.24 2.83 -0.09
CA ALA A 122 -3.75 1.48 -0.33
C ALA A 122 -2.62 1.04 0.61
N MET A 123 -1.73 1.96 0.99
CA MET A 123 -0.57 1.67 1.85
C MET A 123 -0.78 2.08 3.31
N GLY A 124 -1.80 2.88 3.61
CA GLY A 124 -2.06 3.41 4.95
C GLY A 124 -0.96 4.36 5.49
N SER A 125 0.04 4.72 4.67
CA SER A 125 1.23 5.43 5.12
C SER A 125 1.82 6.31 4.02
N ALA A 126 1.88 7.62 4.27
CA ALA A 126 2.54 8.56 3.37
C ALA A 126 4.06 8.34 3.27
N LYS A 127 4.66 7.86 4.36
CA LYS A 127 6.08 7.54 4.38
C LYS A 127 6.36 6.35 3.46
N GLN A 128 5.53 5.32 3.50
CA GLN A 128 5.67 4.13 2.67
C GLN A 128 5.42 4.44 1.20
N ALA A 129 4.36 5.21 0.87
CA ALA A 129 4.12 5.64 -0.51
C ALA A 129 5.30 6.40 -1.12
N ARG A 130 6.04 7.17 -0.32
CA ARG A 130 7.23 7.90 -0.79
C ARG A 130 8.48 7.03 -0.98
N GLN A 131 8.44 5.77 -0.59
CA GLN A 131 9.54 4.82 -0.79
C GLN A 131 9.50 4.15 -2.16
N PHE A 132 8.50 4.45 -2.98
CA PHE A 132 8.35 3.85 -4.30
C PHE A 132 8.41 4.90 -5.41
N VAL A 133 8.74 4.40 -6.60
CA VAL A 133 8.68 5.12 -7.86
C VAL A 133 7.45 4.64 -8.62
N TYR A 134 6.72 5.56 -9.23
CA TYR A 134 5.47 5.30 -9.90
C TYR A 134 5.51 5.66 -11.39
N THR A 135 4.57 5.11 -12.16
CA THR A 135 4.25 5.61 -13.50
C THR A 135 3.43 6.90 -13.38
N LYS A 136 3.22 7.59 -14.50
CA LYS A 136 2.31 8.75 -14.57
C LYS A 136 0.87 8.44 -14.12
N ASP A 137 0.47 7.18 -14.22
CA ASP A 137 -0.87 6.68 -13.88
C ASP A 137 -0.95 6.19 -12.42
N GLY A 138 0.14 6.32 -11.65
CA GLY A 138 0.21 5.95 -10.24
C GLY A 138 0.61 4.49 -9.96
N GLN A 139 0.87 3.68 -11.00
CA GLN A 139 1.27 2.28 -10.84
C GLN A 139 2.68 2.19 -10.26
N LEU A 140 2.89 1.25 -9.33
CA LEU A 140 4.21 1.05 -8.72
C LEU A 140 5.18 0.44 -9.74
N ILE A 141 6.36 1.05 -9.88
CA ILE A 141 7.45 0.55 -10.74
C ILE A 141 8.50 -0.19 -9.90
N LYS A 142 9.05 0.47 -8.88
CA LYS A 142 10.12 -0.08 -8.05
C LYS A 142 10.21 0.62 -6.69
N ASP A 143 10.81 -0.07 -5.73
CA ASP A 143 11.23 0.50 -4.45
C ASP A 143 12.50 1.37 -4.64
N ILE A 144 12.63 2.42 -3.83
CA ILE A 144 13.75 3.36 -3.83
C ILE A 144 14.87 2.91 -2.89
N ASN A 145 14.56 2.10 -1.88
CA ASN A 145 15.46 1.65 -0.83
C ASN A 145 16.08 0.27 -1.09
N HIS A 146 15.90 -0.33 -2.27
CA HIS A 146 16.42 -1.67 -2.57
C HIS A 146 17.13 -1.80 -3.92
#